data_AF-A0A6J8ACA3-F1
#
_entry.id   AF-A0A6J8ACA3-F1
#
_cell.length_a   1.000
_cell.length_b   1.000
_cell.length_c   1.000
_cell.angle_alpha   90.00
_cell.angle_beta   90.00
_cell.angle_gamma   90.00
#
_symmetry.space_group_name_H-M   'P 1'
#
loop_
_entity.id
_entity.type
_entity.pdbx_description
1 polymer ?
#
loop_
_entity_poly.entity_id
_entity_poly.type
_entity_poly.pdbx_seq_one_letter_code
_entity_poly.pdbx_strand_id
1 'polypeptide(L)'
;MIVASGSSSIGSDSESLLSCSKFHFEEKVLEKLVRLEHKMDLNEEKLKRWEDTFSTKLDQMEEAIKHTEIFVESVRGSQLQEQSRINHSYHEIVERFKVRSKNETEFHGEQINTLLESLSSKLEEFSVAEKNRVNALESLQNTLKQEQNQFNQSFELILENFKLSSNKTIEELTSRQQKDYEALKEKRTIVAFSAYTTKQQTITSNTNVKFEKVWTNIGNGYDPSTGIFTAPRQGGYHISAVVISLSSNTLHLHVKHNNEYTAGSLLSGVGVKTGTFDVVFTLQKGDKVSVGSKGSYTVYSDSNTYTTFSGHIIT
;
A
#
# COMPACT_ATOMS: atom_id res chain seq x y z
N MET A 1 -59.14 24.70 2.30
CA MET A 1 -59.63 24.09 3.56
C MET A 1 -59.32 22.60 3.47
N ILE A 2 -58.43 22.13 4.36
CA ILE A 2 -58.19 20.73 4.79
C ILE A 2 -57.47 19.78 3.81
N VAL A 3 -56.71 18.88 4.45
CA VAL A 3 -55.48 18.15 4.11
C VAL A 3 -55.73 16.63 4.29
N ALA A 4 -54.80 15.80 3.77
CA ALA A 4 -54.49 14.38 4.07
C ALA A 4 -55.34 13.34 3.32
N SER A 5 -54.89 12.15 2.89
CA SER A 5 -53.66 11.31 2.94
C SER A 5 -54.01 10.06 2.10
N GLY A 6 -53.21 9.36 1.27
CA GLY A 6 -51.97 8.63 1.51
C GLY A 6 -52.05 7.20 0.91
N SER A 7 -50.95 6.71 0.30
CA SER A 7 -50.56 5.29 -0.02
C SER A 7 -51.37 4.53 -1.10
N SER A 8 -50.87 3.61 -1.95
CA SER A 8 -49.55 3.01 -2.22
C SER A 8 -49.62 2.08 -3.47
N SER A 9 -48.44 1.68 -3.99
CA SER A 9 -48.08 0.46 -4.76
C SER A 9 -47.39 0.77 -6.10
N ILE A 10 -46.06 0.90 -6.03
CA ILE A 10 -45.07 -0.12 -6.46
C ILE A 10 -44.98 -0.16 -7.99
N GLY A 11 -44.28 0.86 -8.50
CA GLY A 11 -43.65 0.83 -9.81
C GLY A 11 -42.38 -0.01 -9.75
N SER A 12 -42.18 -0.75 -10.82
CA SER A 12 -41.06 -1.63 -11.11
C SER A 12 -39.75 -0.85 -11.28
N ASP A 13 -38.91 -0.83 -10.25
CA ASP A 13 -37.48 -0.53 -10.40
C ASP A 13 -36.74 -1.84 -10.66
N SER A 14 -36.72 -2.24 -11.93
CA SER A 14 -35.71 -3.14 -12.46
C SER A 14 -34.40 -2.36 -12.59
N GLU A 15 -33.73 -2.13 -11.47
CA GLU A 15 -32.35 -1.65 -11.49
C GLU A 15 -31.46 -2.74 -12.11
N SER A 16 -30.83 -2.35 -13.21
CA SER A 16 -29.87 -3.08 -14.00
C SER A 16 -28.78 -3.73 -13.14
N LEU A 17 -28.84 -5.06 -13.00
CA LEU A 17 -27.70 -5.84 -12.54
C LEU A 17 -26.58 -5.72 -13.58
N LEU A 18 -25.54 -4.98 -13.19
CA LEU A 18 -24.38 -4.62 -14.00
C LEU A 18 -23.76 -5.85 -14.68
N SER A 19 -23.94 -5.91 -16.01
CA SER A 19 -22.93 -6.49 -16.89
C SER A 19 -21.65 -5.69 -16.71
N CYS A 20 -20.67 -6.29 -16.04
CA CYS A 20 -19.35 -5.70 -15.88
C CYS A 20 -18.62 -5.84 -17.23
N SER A 21 -18.89 -4.90 -18.15
CA SER A 21 -18.21 -4.87 -19.44
C SER A 21 -16.71 -4.66 -19.23
N LYS A 22 -15.89 -5.05 -20.22
CA LYS A 22 -14.43 -4.80 -20.22
C LYS A 22 -14.08 -3.35 -19.84
N PHE A 23 -14.94 -2.40 -20.18
CA PHE A 23 -14.81 -0.98 -19.84
C PHE A 23 -14.96 -0.69 -18.33
N HIS A 24 -15.80 -1.42 -17.60
CA HIS A 24 -15.94 -1.24 -16.14
C HIS A 24 -14.70 -1.71 -15.36
N PHE A 25 -13.95 -2.67 -15.92
CA PHE A 25 -12.67 -3.10 -15.35
C PHE A 25 -11.58 -2.05 -15.58
N GLU A 26 -11.47 -1.53 -16.81
CA GLU A 26 -10.55 -0.45 -17.15
C GLU A 26 -10.86 0.81 -16.32
N GLU A 27 -12.14 1.14 -16.13
CA GLU A 27 -12.62 2.23 -15.28
C GLU A 27 -12.22 2.04 -13.81
N LYS A 28 -12.40 0.85 -13.22
CA LYS A 28 -11.95 0.57 -11.83
C LYS A 28 -10.45 0.59 -11.65
N VAL A 29 -9.69 0.19 -12.67
CA VAL A 29 -8.23 0.29 -12.65
C VAL A 29 -7.81 1.76 -12.75
N LEU A 30 -8.44 2.54 -13.63
CA LEU A 30 -8.23 3.97 -13.76
C LEU A 30 -8.57 4.72 -12.46
N GLU A 31 -9.69 4.43 -11.82
CA GLU A 31 -10.04 5.01 -10.51
C GLU A 31 -8.97 4.73 -9.44
N LYS A 32 -8.41 3.50 -9.43
CA LYS A 32 -7.33 3.13 -8.51
C LYS A 32 -6.03 3.86 -8.86
N LEU A 33 -5.71 4.02 -10.14
CA LEU A 33 -4.54 4.77 -10.60
C LEU A 33 -4.66 6.24 -10.22
N VAL A 34 -5.81 6.87 -10.45
CA VAL A 34 -6.08 8.26 -10.06
C VAL A 34 -5.96 8.44 -8.55
N ARG A 35 -6.46 7.49 -7.75
CA ARG A 35 -6.29 7.54 -6.28
C ARG A 35 -4.84 7.35 -5.84
N LEU A 36 -4.05 6.57 -6.57
CA LEU A 36 -2.62 6.40 -6.30
C LEU A 36 -1.84 7.66 -6.66
N GLU A 37 -2.11 8.25 -7.82
CA GLU A 37 -1.56 9.52 -8.28
C GLU A 37 -1.86 10.63 -7.27
N HIS A 38 -3.12 10.77 -6.85
CA HIS A 38 -3.48 11.74 -5.82
C HIS A 38 -2.75 11.54 -4.48
N LYS A 39 -2.49 10.28 -4.09
CA LYS A 39 -1.69 9.99 -2.87
C LYS A 39 -0.21 10.30 -3.06
N MET A 40 0.33 10.13 -4.27
CA MET A 40 1.69 10.52 -4.60
C MET A 40 1.82 12.04 -4.55
N ASP A 41 0.87 12.77 -5.13
CA ASP A 41 0.83 14.24 -5.07
C ASP A 41 0.80 14.74 -3.63
N LEU A 42 -0.06 14.13 -2.78
CA LEU A 42 -0.15 14.48 -1.37
C LEU A 42 1.16 14.20 -0.60
N ASN A 43 1.90 13.17 -1.00
CA ASN A 43 3.20 12.86 -0.42
C ASN A 43 4.30 13.80 -0.94
N GLU A 44 4.23 14.21 -2.20
CA GLU A 44 5.13 15.21 -2.77
C GLU A 44 4.93 16.58 -2.09
N GLU A 45 3.69 16.99 -1.82
CA GLU A 45 3.40 18.20 -1.05
C GLU A 45 3.95 18.12 0.38
N LYS A 46 3.82 16.96 1.04
CA LYS A 46 4.41 16.75 2.37
C LYS A 46 5.94 16.83 2.33
N LEU A 47 6.56 16.30 1.28
CA LEU A 47 8.00 16.38 1.07
C LEU A 47 8.46 17.83 0.86
N LYS A 48 7.74 18.59 0.02
CA LYS A 48 8.02 20.03 -0.17
C LYS A 48 7.89 20.82 1.12
N ARG A 49 6.82 20.63 1.89
CA ARG A 49 6.68 21.27 3.22
C ARG A 49 7.82 20.91 4.16
N TRP A 50 8.31 19.68 4.08
CA TRP A 50 9.45 19.23 4.87
C TRP A 50 10.75 19.91 4.43
N GLU A 51 10.99 20.01 3.12
CA GLU A 51 12.12 20.75 2.55
C GLU A 51 12.09 22.24 2.98
N ASP A 52 10.93 22.89 2.90
CA ASP A 52 10.75 24.29 3.33
C ASP A 52 11.06 24.45 4.83
N THR A 53 10.55 23.52 5.66
CA THR A 53 10.79 23.53 7.11
C THR A 53 12.28 23.31 7.42
N PHE A 54 12.94 22.42 6.68
CA PHE A 54 14.35 22.15 6.83
C PHE A 54 15.19 23.37 6.42
N SER A 55 14.88 23.97 5.27
CA SER A 55 15.53 25.20 4.80
C SER A 55 15.40 26.32 5.82
N THR A 56 14.20 26.53 6.37
CA THR A 56 13.97 27.57 7.39
C THR A 56 14.83 27.36 8.64
N LYS A 57 14.98 26.11 9.10
CA LYS A 57 15.84 25.79 10.24
C LYS A 57 17.32 25.98 9.90
N LEU A 58 17.72 25.67 8.67
CA LEU A 58 19.10 25.89 8.21
C LEU A 58 19.42 27.38 8.19
N ASP A 59 18.52 28.21 7.68
CA ASP A 59 18.67 29.68 7.68
C ASP A 59 18.79 30.23 9.11
N GLN A 60 17.99 29.72 10.05
CA GLN A 60 18.09 30.10 11.47
C GLN A 60 19.44 29.73 12.08
N MET A 61 20.00 28.57 11.73
CA MET A 61 21.33 28.17 12.16
C MET A 61 22.42 29.06 11.54
N GLU A 62 22.32 29.39 10.27
CA GLU A 62 23.26 30.30 9.60
C GLU A 62 23.24 31.71 10.24
N GLU A 63 22.05 32.24 10.58
CA GLU A 63 21.96 33.49 11.32
C GLU A 63 22.58 33.40 12.72
N ALA A 64 22.33 32.30 13.45
CA ALA A 64 22.92 32.10 14.77
C ALA A 64 24.46 32.02 14.71
N ILE A 65 25.00 31.35 13.69
CA ILE A 65 26.46 31.31 13.42
C ILE A 65 26.98 32.72 13.16
N LYS A 66 26.32 33.48 12.28
CA LYS A 66 26.72 34.86 11.96
C LYS A 66 26.68 35.78 13.18
N HIS A 67 25.65 35.67 14.02
CA HIS A 67 25.58 36.41 15.29
C HIS A 67 26.73 36.05 16.22
N THR A 68 27.09 34.77 16.26
CA THR A 68 28.23 34.29 17.05
C THR A 68 29.55 34.85 16.52
N GLU A 69 29.75 34.86 15.20
CA GLU A 69 30.94 35.46 14.56
C GLU A 69 31.06 36.96 14.88
N ILE A 70 29.97 37.72 14.76
CA ILE A 70 29.95 39.16 15.11
C ILE A 70 30.30 39.37 16.58
N PHE A 71 29.75 38.56 17.47
CA PHE A 71 30.06 38.63 18.90
C PHE A 71 31.54 38.33 19.18
N VAL A 72 32.10 37.29 18.56
CA VAL A 72 33.52 36.94 18.67
C VAL A 72 34.40 38.09 18.18
N GLU A 73 34.04 38.74 17.07
CA GLU A 73 34.80 39.87 16.53
C GLU A 73 34.70 41.12 17.41
N SER A 74 33.51 41.40 17.98
CA SER A 74 33.33 42.46 18.98
C SER A 74 34.25 42.24 20.19
N VAL A 75 34.27 41.01 20.69
CA VAL A 75 35.10 40.58 21.80
C VAL A 75 36.59 40.76 21.48
N ARG A 76 37.02 40.38 20.28
CA ARG A 76 38.39 40.59 19.78
C ARG A 76 38.74 42.07 19.71
N GLY A 77 37.82 42.91 19.23
CA GLY A 77 37.98 44.36 19.15
C GLY A 77 38.17 45.01 20.53
N SER A 78 37.34 44.66 21.51
CA SER A 78 37.48 45.14 22.89
C SER A 78 38.84 44.73 23.50
N GLN A 79 39.30 43.51 23.21
CA GLN A 79 40.58 43.03 23.71
C GLN A 79 41.77 43.81 23.12
N LEU A 80 41.74 44.11 21.83
CA LEU A 80 42.78 44.94 21.18
C LEU A 80 42.77 46.38 21.70
N GLN A 81 41.59 46.94 21.98
CA GLN A 81 41.46 48.28 22.54
C GLN A 81 42.07 48.36 23.93
N GLU A 82 41.77 47.40 24.82
CA GLU A 82 42.35 47.38 26.16
C GLU A 82 43.86 47.09 26.14
N GLN A 83 44.33 46.19 25.27
CA GLN A 83 45.77 45.99 25.07
C GLN A 83 46.48 47.28 24.64
N SER A 84 45.83 48.08 23.78
CA SER A 84 46.34 49.39 23.36
C SER A 84 46.36 50.41 24.51
N ARG A 85 45.33 50.43 25.36
CA ARG A 85 45.27 51.30 26.56
C ARG A 85 46.37 50.96 27.56
N ILE A 86 46.61 49.68 27.81
CA ILE A 86 47.68 49.19 28.68
C ILE A 86 49.05 49.57 28.10
N ASN A 87 49.29 49.30 26.81
CA ASN A 87 50.55 49.67 26.16
C ASN A 87 50.79 51.19 26.15
N HIS A 88 49.76 52.00 25.91
CA HIS A 88 49.86 53.44 25.97
C HIS A 88 50.20 53.93 27.38
N SER A 89 49.51 53.42 28.38
CA SER A 89 49.78 53.73 29.79
C SER A 89 51.20 53.32 30.20
N TYR A 90 51.67 52.15 29.76
CA TYR A 90 53.04 51.69 30.00
C TYR A 90 54.07 52.62 29.35
N HIS A 91 53.87 53.00 28.08
CA HIS A 91 54.75 53.94 27.39
C HIS A 91 54.77 55.32 28.03
N GLU A 92 53.61 55.84 28.44
CA GLU A 92 53.51 57.13 29.12
C GLU A 92 54.27 57.12 30.46
N ILE A 93 54.17 56.04 31.22
CA ILE A 93 54.93 55.83 32.46
C ILE A 93 56.44 55.82 32.18
N VAL A 94 56.88 55.05 31.19
CA VAL A 94 58.30 54.94 30.82
C VAL A 94 58.88 56.29 30.36
N GLU A 95 58.16 57.05 29.55
CA GLU A 95 58.61 58.37 29.09
C GLU A 95 58.65 59.40 30.22
N ARG A 96 57.66 59.42 31.13
CA ARG A 96 57.70 60.27 32.33
C ARG A 96 58.90 59.94 33.24
N PHE A 97 59.26 58.67 33.37
CA PHE A 97 60.45 58.24 34.11
C PHE A 97 61.76 58.73 33.46
N LYS A 98 61.89 58.62 32.13
CA LYS A 98 63.08 59.08 31.40
C LYS A 98 63.32 60.58 31.56
N VAL A 99 62.28 61.40 31.47
CA VAL A 99 62.38 62.86 31.57
C VAL A 99 62.75 63.32 32.99
N ARG A 100 62.36 62.57 34.03
CA ARG A 100 62.35 63.07 35.42
C ARG A 100 63.42 62.50 36.35
N SER A 101 64.19 61.49 35.94
CA SER A 101 65.37 61.01 36.71
C SER A 101 66.51 62.04 36.89
N LYS A 102 66.33 63.29 36.39
CA LYS A 102 67.26 64.40 36.55
C LYS A 102 67.11 65.22 37.84
N ASN A 103 65.96 65.24 38.53
CA ASN A 103 65.73 66.15 39.68
C ASN A 103 65.03 65.48 40.90
N GLU A 104 65.68 65.55 42.08
CA GLU A 104 65.23 65.44 43.49
C GLU A 104 64.22 64.35 43.94
N THR A 105 64.60 63.59 44.98
CA THR A 105 64.14 62.22 45.31
C THR A 105 62.89 62.04 46.18
N GLU A 106 62.37 63.07 46.87
CA GLU A 106 61.30 62.89 47.89
C GLU A 106 59.87 63.14 47.35
N PHE A 107 59.71 64.06 46.39
CA PHE A 107 58.43 64.32 45.69
C PHE A 107 58.00 63.17 44.75
N HIS A 108 58.92 62.26 44.41
CA HIS A 108 58.66 61.13 43.52
C HIS A 108 57.92 59.97 44.18
N GLY A 109 58.05 59.76 45.49
CA GLY A 109 57.44 58.62 46.18
C GLY A 109 55.91 58.64 46.15
N GLU A 110 55.31 59.81 46.35
CA GLU A 110 53.86 60.01 46.38
C GLU A 110 53.23 59.93 44.99
N GLN A 111 53.92 60.44 43.97
CA GLN A 111 53.50 60.30 42.56
C GLN A 111 53.67 58.87 42.02
N ILE A 112 54.69 58.14 42.49
CA ILE A 112 54.87 56.71 42.17
C ILE A 112 53.75 55.88 42.80
N ASN A 113 53.39 56.15 44.05
CA ASN A 113 52.30 55.42 44.73
C ASN A 113 50.95 55.64 44.04
N THR A 114 50.59 56.88 43.71
CA THR A 114 49.31 57.16 43.01
C THR A 114 49.24 56.52 41.62
N LEU A 115 50.37 56.42 40.90
CA LEU A 115 50.43 55.70 39.62
C LEU A 115 50.36 54.19 39.79
N LEU A 116 51.02 53.62 40.79
CA LEU A 116 50.93 52.20 41.13
C LEU A 116 49.50 51.81 41.51
N GLU A 117 48.82 52.64 42.29
CA GLU A 117 47.41 52.44 42.65
C GLU A 117 46.49 52.46 41.41
N SER A 118 46.70 53.41 40.49
CA SER A 118 45.94 53.48 39.23
C SER A 118 46.17 52.27 38.33
N LEU A 119 47.42 51.82 38.18
CA LEU A 119 47.75 50.62 37.41
C LEU A 119 47.16 49.36 38.07
N SER A 120 47.24 49.26 39.39
CA SER A 120 46.64 48.15 40.15
C SER A 120 45.13 48.11 39.98
N SER A 121 44.44 49.27 40.03
CA SER A 121 42.99 49.36 39.80
C SER A 121 42.59 48.88 38.41
N LYS A 122 43.32 49.30 37.37
CA LYS A 122 43.04 48.86 35.99
C LYS A 122 43.33 47.38 35.76
N LEU A 123 44.36 46.83 36.43
CA LEU A 123 44.68 45.41 36.36
C LEU A 123 43.57 44.57 37.01
N GLU A 124 43.01 45.06 38.12
CA GLU A 124 41.84 44.45 38.78
C GLU A 124 40.60 44.46 37.87
N GLU A 125 40.29 45.60 37.24
CA GLU A 125 39.18 45.72 36.27
C GLU A 125 39.35 44.77 35.08
N PHE A 126 40.56 44.67 34.53
CA PHE A 126 40.88 43.74 33.45
C PHE A 126 40.68 42.27 33.87
N SER A 127 41.15 41.91 35.07
CA SER A 127 40.98 40.57 35.64
C SER A 127 39.50 40.20 35.78
N VAL A 128 38.67 41.13 36.28
CA VAL A 128 37.23 40.93 36.41
C VAL A 128 36.55 40.80 35.05
N ALA A 129 36.90 41.64 34.08
CA ALA A 129 36.35 41.59 32.73
C ALA A 129 36.68 40.27 32.03
N GLU A 130 37.93 39.79 32.14
CA GLU A 130 38.33 38.51 31.52
C GLU A 130 37.61 37.33 32.16
N LYS A 131 37.45 37.34 33.49
CA LYS A 131 36.66 36.32 34.20
C LYS A 131 35.21 36.28 33.71
N ASN A 132 34.58 37.44 33.52
CA ASN A 132 33.21 37.51 32.99
C ASN A 132 33.13 36.98 31.55
N ARG A 133 34.15 37.25 30.74
CA ARG A 133 34.23 36.79 29.34
C ARG A 133 34.40 35.27 29.25
N VAL A 134 35.24 34.68 30.09
CA VAL A 134 35.39 33.22 30.21
C VAL A 134 34.07 32.57 30.61
N ASN A 135 33.37 33.12 31.61
CA ASN A 135 32.05 32.61 32.01
C ASN A 135 31.02 32.69 30.88
N ALA A 136 31.03 33.78 30.09
CA ALA A 136 30.15 33.94 28.94
C ALA A 136 30.44 32.90 27.84
N LEU A 137 31.73 32.62 27.58
CA LEU A 137 32.16 31.60 26.62
C LEU A 137 31.76 30.18 27.06
N GLU A 138 31.91 29.86 28.35
CA GLU A 138 31.43 28.57 28.89
C GLU A 138 29.91 28.43 28.76
N SER A 139 29.15 29.49 29.05
CA SER A 139 27.69 29.51 28.88
C SER A 139 27.26 29.30 27.43
N LEU A 140 27.94 29.96 26.48
CA LEU A 140 27.69 29.80 25.05
C LEU A 140 27.99 28.37 24.60
N GLN A 141 29.12 27.80 25.03
CA GLN A 141 29.52 26.44 24.68
C GLN A 141 28.49 25.41 25.19
N ASN A 142 27.94 25.62 26.39
CA ASN A 142 26.88 24.77 26.93
C ASN A 142 25.58 24.89 26.14
N THR A 143 25.19 26.10 25.77
CA THR A 143 24.01 26.36 24.93
C THR A 143 24.13 25.68 23.57
N LEU A 144 25.25 25.86 22.88
CA LEU A 144 25.54 25.23 21.58
C LEU A 144 25.46 23.70 21.65
N LYS A 145 26.05 23.11 22.70
CA LYS A 145 26.01 21.66 22.91
C LYS A 145 24.58 21.17 23.17
N GLN A 146 23.78 21.96 23.90
CA GLN A 146 22.38 21.64 24.16
C GLN A 146 21.54 21.70 22.88
N GLU A 147 21.68 22.74 22.07
CA GLU A 147 20.96 22.87 20.81
C GLU A 147 21.33 21.76 19.83
N GLN A 148 22.61 21.42 19.73
CA GLN A 148 23.06 20.32 18.88
C GLN A 148 22.45 18.98 19.30
N ASN A 149 22.36 18.73 20.62
CA ASN A 149 21.69 17.52 21.13
C ASN A 149 20.19 17.53 20.83
N GLN A 150 19.51 18.66 21.01
CA GLN A 150 18.08 18.78 20.69
C GLN A 150 17.82 18.58 19.20
N PHE A 151 18.66 19.16 18.34
CA PHE A 151 18.58 18.96 16.89
C PHE A 151 18.72 17.47 16.54
N ASN A 152 19.77 16.80 17.03
CA ASN A 152 20.02 15.40 16.75
C ASN A 152 18.86 14.50 17.22
N GLN A 153 18.31 14.74 18.42
CA GLN A 153 17.15 14.01 18.92
C GLN A 153 15.91 14.21 18.04
N SER A 154 15.65 15.46 17.62
CA SER A 154 14.51 15.76 16.76
C SER A 154 14.64 15.11 15.38
N PHE A 155 15.85 15.05 14.83
CA PHE A 155 16.14 14.43 13.54
C PHE A 155 15.90 12.92 13.57
N GLU A 156 16.40 12.22 14.59
CA GLU A 156 16.20 10.78 14.74
C GLU A 156 14.72 10.40 14.89
N LEU A 157 13.96 11.16 15.69
CA LEU A 157 12.52 10.93 15.85
C LEU A 157 11.76 11.10 14.53
N ILE A 158 12.14 12.08 13.70
CA ILE A 158 11.53 12.29 12.40
C ILE A 158 11.85 11.12 11.46
N LEU A 159 13.12 10.68 11.41
CA LEU A 159 13.53 9.54 10.59
C LEU A 159 12.80 8.25 10.98
N GLU A 160 12.65 7.99 12.28
CA GLU A 160 11.95 6.81 12.77
C GLU A 160 10.46 6.83 12.39
N ASN A 161 9.78 7.97 12.62
CA ASN A 161 8.38 8.14 12.24
C ASN A 161 8.16 7.98 10.73
N PHE A 162 9.08 8.51 9.91
CA PHE A 162 9.01 8.36 8.46
C PHE A 162 9.15 6.90 8.03
N LYS A 163 10.15 6.18 8.57
CA LYS A 163 10.35 4.74 8.30
C LYS A 163 9.12 3.91 8.69
N LEU A 164 8.57 4.14 9.88
CA LEU A 164 7.40 3.43 10.39
C LEU A 164 6.16 3.69 9.51
N SER A 165 5.88 4.96 9.19
CA SER A 165 4.72 5.33 8.36
C SER A 165 4.83 4.76 6.94
N SER A 166 6.03 4.75 6.37
CA SER A 166 6.27 4.26 5.02
C SER A 166 6.10 2.74 4.95
N ASN A 167 6.72 2.01 5.87
CA ASN A 167 6.61 0.54 5.93
C ASN A 167 5.16 0.10 6.12
N LYS A 168 4.43 0.72 7.05
CA LYS A 168 3.01 0.42 7.27
C LYS A 168 2.17 0.65 6.01
N THR A 169 2.40 1.74 5.29
CA THR A 169 1.65 2.05 4.06
C THR A 169 1.94 1.02 2.96
N ILE A 170 3.21 0.63 2.81
CA ILE A 170 3.63 -0.40 1.85
C ILE A 170 2.98 -1.75 2.19
N GLU A 171 3.06 -2.18 3.43
CA GLU A 171 2.47 -3.45 3.89
C GLU A 171 0.94 -3.50 3.67
N GLU A 172 0.24 -2.41 3.97
CA GLU A 172 -1.20 -2.30 3.73
C GLU A 172 -1.53 -2.37 2.23
N LEU A 173 -0.77 -1.68 1.38
CA LEU A 173 -0.96 -1.69 -0.07
C LEU A 173 -0.68 -3.08 -0.66
N THR A 174 0.43 -3.71 -0.29
CA THR A 174 0.79 -5.06 -0.75
C THR A 174 -0.26 -6.08 -0.33
N SER A 175 -0.73 -6.02 0.91
CA SER A 175 -1.76 -6.93 1.41
C SER A 175 -3.09 -6.76 0.67
N ARG A 176 -3.50 -5.53 0.37
CA ARG A 176 -4.71 -5.25 -0.42
C ARG A 176 -4.56 -5.74 -1.86
N GLN A 177 -3.41 -5.50 -2.49
CA GLN A 177 -3.13 -5.97 -3.85
C GLN A 177 -3.17 -7.51 -3.93
N GLN A 178 -2.59 -8.20 -2.96
CA GLN A 178 -2.61 -9.67 -2.93
C GLN A 178 -4.05 -10.20 -2.81
N LYS A 179 -4.85 -9.60 -1.92
CA LYS A 179 -6.26 -9.98 -1.74
C LYS A 179 -7.08 -9.73 -3.00
N ASP A 180 -6.87 -8.58 -3.65
CA ASP A 180 -7.53 -8.24 -4.90
C ASP A 180 -7.12 -9.20 -6.03
N TYR A 181 -5.84 -9.60 -6.10
CA TYR A 181 -5.33 -10.55 -7.07
C TYR A 181 -5.99 -11.92 -6.93
N GLU A 182 -6.05 -12.48 -5.72
CA GLU A 182 -6.68 -13.79 -5.49
C GLU A 182 -8.19 -13.74 -5.78
N ALA A 183 -8.89 -12.69 -5.35
CA ALA A 183 -10.30 -12.51 -5.65
C ALA A 183 -10.57 -12.39 -7.17
N LEU A 184 -9.67 -11.74 -7.91
CA LEU A 184 -9.74 -11.64 -9.37
C LEU A 184 -9.45 -12.98 -10.05
N LYS A 185 -8.48 -13.74 -9.54
CA LYS A 185 -8.12 -15.06 -10.06
C LYS A 185 -9.28 -16.04 -9.90
N GLU A 186 -9.94 -16.07 -8.74
CA GLU A 186 -11.14 -16.86 -8.53
C GLU A 186 -12.29 -16.42 -9.45
N LYS A 187 -12.45 -15.11 -9.69
CA LYS A 187 -13.48 -14.60 -10.59
C LYS A 187 -13.24 -14.88 -12.07
N ARG A 188 -11.99 -14.96 -12.51
CA ARG A 188 -11.62 -15.16 -13.93
C ARG A 188 -11.27 -16.60 -14.28
N THR A 189 -11.36 -17.53 -13.34
CA THR A 189 -11.12 -18.94 -13.64
C THR A 189 -12.21 -19.42 -14.60
N ILE A 190 -11.84 -19.53 -15.88
CA ILE A 190 -12.67 -20.14 -16.91
C ILE A 190 -12.89 -21.59 -16.50
N VAL A 191 -14.12 -22.06 -16.62
CA VAL A 191 -14.46 -23.45 -16.38
C VAL A 191 -15.16 -23.96 -17.62
N ALA A 192 -14.60 -25.00 -18.22
CA ALA A 192 -15.19 -25.64 -19.39
C ALA A 192 -14.75 -27.09 -19.46
N PHE A 193 -15.68 -27.98 -19.78
CA PHE A 193 -15.36 -29.35 -20.10
C PHE A 193 -16.13 -29.82 -21.33
N SER A 194 -15.54 -30.77 -22.05
CA SER A 194 -16.19 -31.49 -23.13
C SER A 194 -15.63 -32.89 -23.18
N ALA A 195 -16.51 -33.88 -23.07
CA ALA A 195 -16.18 -35.29 -22.96
C ALA A 195 -17.11 -36.14 -23.84
N TYR A 196 -16.65 -37.31 -24.20
CA TYR A 196 -17.36 -38.26 -25.06
C TYR A 196 -17.10 -39.70 -24.61
N THR A 197 -18.01 -40.60 -25.01
CA THR A 197 -17.81 -42.05 -24.91
C THR A 197 -17.55 -42.62 -26.29
N THR A 198 -16.72 -43.65 -26.36
CA THR A 198 -16.41 -44.40 -27.59
C THR A 198 -17.09 -45.76 -27.64
N LYS A 199 -17.93 -46.04 -26.63
CA LYS A 199 -18.57 -47.34 -26.44
C LYS A 199 -20.04 -47.18 -26.09
N GLN A 200 -20.80 -48.20 -26.45
CA GLN A 200 -22.16 -48.39 -25.95
C GLN A 200 -22.14 -48.65 -24.44
N GLN A 201 -23.09 -48.06 -23.73
CA GLN A 201 -23.22 -48.20 -22.28
C GLN A 201 -24.67 -48.46 -21.88
N THR A 202 -24.89 -49.54 -21.12
CA THR A 202 -26.15 -49.76 -20.42
C THR A 202 -26.08 -49.07 -19.06
N ILE A 203 -26.96 -48.12 -18.84
CA ILE A 203 -27.11 -47.39 -17.58
C ILE A 203 -28.38 -47.87 -16.87
N THR A 204 -28.33 -47.90 -15.55
CA THR A 204 -29.46 -48.13 -14.65
C THR A 204 -29.76 -46.87 -13.83
N SER A 205 -30.84 -46.92 -13.05
CA SER A 205 -31.25 -45.81 -12.16
C SER A 205 -30.13 -45.30 -11.25
N ASN A 206 -29.28 -46.20 -10.75
CA ASN A 206 -28.22 -45.89 -9.79
C ASN A 206 -26.88 -45.53 -10.43
N THR A 207 -26.82 -45.40 -11.76
CA THR A 207 -25.56 -45.17 -12.50
C THR A 207 -25.62 -43.92 -13.37
N ASN A 208 -24.44 -43.44 -13.76
CA ASN A 208 -24.27 -42.33 -14.68
C ASN A 208 -23.65 -42.84 -15.98
N VAL A 209 -23.95 -42.14 -17.09
CA VAL A 209 -23.20 -42.31 -18.32
C VAL A 209 -21.78 -41.80 -18.07
N LYS A 210 -20.77 -42.63 -18.32
CA LYS A 210 -19.36 -42.25 -18.18
C LYS A 210 -18.84 -41.79 -19.53
N PHE A 211 -18.43 -40.53 -19.67
CA PHE A 211 -17.81 -40.07 -20.90
C PHE A 211 -16.29 -40.16 -20.71
N GLU A 212 -15.73 -41.34 -20.97
CA GLU A 212 -14.38 -41.70 -20.54
C GLU A 212 -13.25 -40.98 -21.28
N LYS A 213 -13.56 -40.33 -22.41
CA LYS A 213 -12.60 -39.54 -23.18
C LYS A 213 -12.93 -38.06 -23.05
N VAL A 214 -11.90 -37.23 -22.98
CA VAL A 214 -12.01 -35.80 -22.65
C VAL A 214 -11.28 -35.01 -23.72
N TRP A 215 -11.99 -34.06 -24.35
CA TRP A 215 -11.37 -33.05 -25.21
C TRP A 215 -10.89 -31.85 -24.39
N THR A 216 -11.72 -31.38 -23.45
CA THR A 216 -11.46 -30.19 -22.65
C THR A 216 -11.82 -30.45 -21.19
N ASN A 217 -11.01 -29.98 -20.25
CA ASN A 217 -11.29 -30.00 -18.80
C ASN A 217 -10.65 -28.81 -18.08
N ILE A 218 -10.91 -27.61 -18.57
CA ILE A 218 -10.41 -26.36 -17.98
C ILE A 218 -11.10 -26.16 -16.63
N GLY A 219 -10.30 -25.95 -15.59
CA GLY A 219 -10.76 -25.88 -14.20
C GLY A 219 -10.86 -27.26 -13.52
N ASN A 220 -10.50 -28.34 -14.22
CA ASN A 220 -10.42 -29.71 -13.69
C ASN A 220 -11.68 -30.18 -12.93
N GLY A 221 -12.85 -29.72 -13.37
CA GLY A 221 -14.13 -30.05 -12.73
C GLY A 221 -14.70 -31.41 -13.17
N TYR A 222 -14.34 -31.91 -14.35
CA TYR A 222 -14.88 -33.16 -14.89
C TYR A 222 -14.02 -34.37 -14.51
N ASP A 223 -14.65 -35.42 -14.01
CA ASP A 223 -14.03 -36.72 -13.73
C ASP A 223 -14.53 -37.80 -14.72
N PRO A 224 -13.67 -38.25 -15.66
CA PRO A 224 -14.04 -39.23 -16.67
C PRO A 224 -14.29 -40.64 -16.11
N SER A 225 -13.78 -40.94 -14.90
CA SER A 225 -13.97 -42.26 -14.27
C SER A 225 -15.38 -42.44 -13.70
N THR A 226 -16.04 -41.34 -13.36
CA THR A 226 -17.38 -41.30 -12.75
C THR A 226 -18.45 -40.70 -13.66
N GLY A 227 -18.05 -39.89 -14.65
CA GLY A 227 -18.99 -39.17 -15.51
C GLY A 227 -19.56 -37.91 -14.87
N ILE A 228 -18.92 -37.41 -13.80
CA ILE A 228 -19.43 -36.33 -12.96
C ILE A 228 -18.60 -35.06 -13.19
N PHE A 229 -19.28 -33.96 -13.46
CA PHE A 229 -18.73 -32.62 -13.35
C PHE A 229 -18.99 -32.07 -11.95
N THR A 230 -17.95 -31.61 -11.26
CA THR A 230 -18.04 -30.91 -9.97
C THR A 230 -17.69 -29.45 -10.19
N ALA A 231 -18.60 -28.54 -9.85
CA ALA A 231 -18.40 -27.11 -10.04
C ALA A 231 -17.21 -26.61 -9.18
N PRO A 232 -16.12 -26.12 -9.78
CA PRO A 232 -14.93 -25.68 -9.02
C PRO A 232 -15.14 -24.31 -8.35
N ARG A 233 -16.11 -23.53 -8.83
CA ARG A 233 -16.51 -22.24 -8.26
C ARG A 233 -18.01 -21.98 -8.48
N GLN A 234 -18.56 -21.05 -7.71
CA GLN A 234 -19.94 -20.59 -7.90
C GLN A 234 -20.08 -19.86 -9.25
N GLY A 235 -21.18 -20.10 -9.96
CA GLY A 235 -21.47 -19.40 -11.22
C GLY A 235 -22.68 -19.95 -11.96
N GLY A 236 -23.04 -19.29 -13.07
CA GLY A 236 -24.01 -19.80 -14.03
C GLY A 236 -23.32 -20.74 -15.01
N TYR A 237 -23.79 -21.97 -15.17
CA TYR A 237 -23.19 -22.98 -16.05
C TYR A 237 -24.18 -23.42 -17.12
N HIS A 238 -23.77 -23.33 -18.39
CA HIS A 238 -24.46 -24.01 -19.48
C HIS A 238 -23.98 -25.46 -19.51
N ILE A 239 -24.92 -26.40 -19.51
CA ILE A 239 -24.66 -27.83 -19.58
C ILE A 239 -25.43 -28.41 -20.75
N SER A 240 -24.77 -29.20 -21.58
CA SER A 240 -25.38 -29.85 -22.74
C SER A 240 -24.90 -31.29 -22.92
N ALA A 241 -25.76 -32.13 -23.48
CA ALA A 241 -25.35 -33.45 -23.94
C ALA A 241 -26.05 -33.83 -25.24
N VAL A 242 -25.35 -34.64 -26.03
CA VAL A 242 -25.88 -35.33 -27.21
C VAL A 242 -25.81 -36.82 -26.95
N VAL A 243 -26.91 -37.52 -27.19
CA VAL A 243 -27.04 -38.96 -26.94
C VAL A 243 -27.67 -39.65 -28.13
N ILE A 244 -27.24 -40.88 -28.42
CA ILE A 244 -27.82 -41.70 -29.51
C ILE A 244 -28.43 -42.99 -28.96
N SER A 245 -29.55 -43.41 -29.54
CA SER A 245 -30.13 -44.75 -29.44
C SER A 245 -30.18 -45.40 -30.83
N LEU A 246 -29.79 -46.68 -30.94
CA LEU A 246 -29.80 -47.44 -32.21
C LEU A 246 -31.00 -48.38 -32.40
N SER A 247 -31.66 -48.80 -31.32
CA SER A 247 -32.67 -49.87 -31.35
C SER A 247 -34.07 -49.30 -31.14
N SER A 248 -35.11 -50.12 -31.36
CA SER A 248 -36.53 -49.82 -31.11
C SER A 248 -36.85 -49.71 -29.61
N ASN A 249 -36.04 -48.93 -28.89
CA ASN A 249 -36.09 -48.77 -27.45
C ASN A 249 -36.31 -47.32 -27.11
N THR A 250 -37.22 -47.12 -26.17
CA THR A 250 -37.40 -45.86 -25.47
C THR A 250 -36.12 -45.56 -24.67
N LEU A 251 -35.56 -44.35 -24.76
CA LEU A 251 -34.41 -43.88 -23.98
C LEU A 251 -34.80 -42.61 -23.24
N HIS A 252 -34.69 -42.64 -21.91
CA HIS A 252 -34.90 -41.47 -21.06
C HIS A 252 -33.56 -41.10 -20.44
N LEU A 253 -33.05 -39.91 -20.74
CA LEU A 253 -31.86 -39.37 -20.09
C LEU A 253 -32.16 -38.03 -19.48
N HIS A 254 -31.52 -37.78 -18.35
CA HIS A 254 -31.68 -36.57 -17.57
C HIS A 254 -30.31 -36.10 -17.11
N VAL A 255 -30.17 -34.79 -16.99
CA VAL A 255 -29.15 -34.19 -16.15
C VAL A 255 -29.55 -34.39 -14.70
N LYS A 256 -28.59 -34.83 -13.90
CA LYS A 256 -28.69 -34.88 -12.45
C LYS A 256 -27.92 -33.70 -11.88
N HIS A 257 -28.56 -32.90 -11.03
CA HIS A 257 -27.90 -31.93 -10.15
C HIS A 257 -27.95 -32.50 -8.73
N ASN A 258 -26.79 -32.74 -8.11
CA ASN A 258 -26.68 -33.35 -6.78
C ASN A 258 -27.53 -34.63 -6.63
N ASN A 259 -27.47 -35.51 -7.62
CA ASN A 259 -28.23 -36.76 -7.77
C ASN A 259 -29.75 -36.62 -7.99
N GLU A 260 -30.29 -35.41 -8.05
CA GLU A 260 -31.70 -35.18 -8.40
C GLU A 260 -31.88 -35.00 -9.91
N TYR A 261 -32.86 -35.68 -10.48
CA TYR A 261 -33.15 -35.60 -11.91
C TYR A 261 -33.84 -34.28 -12.27
N THR A 262 -33.29 -33.56 -13.24
CA THR A 262 -33.76 -32.23 -13.67
C THR A 262 -34.28 -32.29 -15.11
N ALA A 263 -33.68 -31.52 -16.03
CA ALA A 263 -33.98 -31.53 -17.45
C ALA A 263 -33.45 -32.80 -18.14
N GLY A 264 -34.00 -33.15 -19.30
CA GLY A 264 -33.64 -34.39 -20.00
C GLY A 264 -34.22 -34.50 -21.41
N SER A 265 -33.91 -35.61 -22.05
CA SER A 265 -34.38 -35.97 -23.40
C SER A 265 -35.08 -37.33 -23.37
N LEU A 266 -36.19 -37.42 -24.12
CA LEU A 266 -36.96 -38.63 -24.32
C LEU A 266 -36.90 -39.03 -25.79
N LEU A 267 -36.34 -40.20 -26.08
CA LEU A 267 -36.28 -40.76 -27.42
C LEU A 267 -37.17 -42.00 -27.46
N SER A 268 -37.98 -42.14 -28.50
CA SER A 268 -38.82 -43.33 -28.72
C SER A 268 -39.01 -43.58 -30.22
N GLY A 269 -39.25 -44.84 -30.58
CA GLY A 269 -39.49 -45.28 -31.95
C GLY A 269 -38.38 -46.16 -32.53
N VAL A 270 -38.56 -46.55 -33.78
CA VAL A 270 -37.64 -47.45 -34.52
C VAL A 270 -36.55 -46.65 -35.22
N GLY A 271 -35.34 -47.24 -35.30
CA GLY A 271 -34.19 -46.68 -36.00
C GLY A 271 -33.32 -45.79 -35.11
N VAL A 272 -32.34 -45.14 -35.72
CA VAL A 272 -31.39 -44.26 -35.01
C VAL A 272 -32.10 -43.00 -34.57
N LYS A 273 -32.01 -42.69 -33.28
CA LYS A 273 -32.55 -41.47 -32.68
C LYS A 273 -31.44 -40.71 -31.96
N THR A 274 -31.42 -39.39 -32.16
CA THR A 274 -30.55 -38.47 -31.44
C THR A 274 -31.39 -37.66 -30.47
N GLY A 275 -30.94 -37.58 -29.23
CA GLY A 275 -31.52 -36.75 -28.18
C GLY A 275 -30.51 -35.73 -27.74
N THR A 276 -30.99 -34.52 -27.49
CA THR A 276 -30.19 -33.45 -26.90
C THR A 276 -30.93 -32.87 -25.70
N PHE A 277 -30.16 -32.27 -24.80
CA PHE A 277 -30.70 -31.37 -23.79
C PHE A 277 -29.67 -30.28 -23.50
N ASP A 278 -30.17 -29.12 -23.12
CA ASP A 278 -29.41 -27.93 -22.79
C ASP A 278 -30.07 -27.30 -21.56
N VAL A 279 -29.27 -26.97 -20.56
CA VAL A 279 -29.76 -26.40 -19.30
C VAL A 279 -28.75 -25.42 -18.73
N VAL A 280 -29.25 -24.34 -18.14
CA VAL A 280 -28.44 -23.39 -17.37
C VAL A 280 -28.70 -23.58 -15.90
N PHE A 281 -27.66 -23.92 -15.13
CA PHE A 281 -27.73 -24.01 -13.67
C PHE A 281 -26.97 -22.88 -13.00
N THR A 282 -27.50 -22.37 -11.90
CA THR A 282 -26.68 -21.65 -10.91
C THR A 282 -26.11 -22.68 -9.95
N LEU A 283 -24.81 -22.99 -10.09
CA LEU A 283 -24.13 -23.99 -9.27
C LEU A 283 -23.30 -23.33 -8.17
N GLN A 284 -23.27 -23.94 -7.00
CA GLN A 284 -22.32 -23.63 -5.93
C GLN A 284 -21.04 -24.44 -6.10
N LYS A 285 -19.93 -23.97 -5.51
CA LYS A 285 -18.69 -24.75 -5.46
C LYS A 285 -18.96 -26.11 -4.80
N GLY A 286 -18.61 -27.19 -5.49
CA GLY A 286 -18.81 -28.56 -5.03
C GLY A 286 -20.10 -29.23 -5.50
N ASP A 287 -21.03 -28.48 -6.12
CA ASP A 287 -22.21 -29.07 -6.74
C ASP A 287 -21.81 -30.02 -7.87
N LYS A 288 -22.57 -31.11 -8.00
CA LYS A 288 -22.29 -32.20 -8.94
C LYS A 288 -23.33 -32.26 -10.02
N VAL A 289 -22.87 -32.31 -11.27
CA VAL A 289 -23.70 -32.47 -12.47
C VAL A 289 -23.28 -33.74 -13.21
N SER A 290 -24.24 -34.56 -13.59
CA SER A 290 -23.98 -35.79 -14.36
C SER A 290 -25.16 -36.15 -15.25
N VAL A 291 -24.99 -37.12 -16.13
CA VAL A 291 -26.08 -37.63 -17.00
C VAL A 291 -26.46 -39.04 -16.57
N GLY A 292 -27.75 -39.29 -16.39
CA GLY A 292 -28.23 -40.66 -16.15
C GLY A 292 -29.73 -40.80 -16.38
N SER A 293 -30.31 -41.90 -15.91
CA SER A 293 -31.71 -42.21 -16.14
C SER A 293 -32.43 -42.67 -14.89
N LYS A 294 -33.76 -42.61 -14.87
CA LYS A 294 -34.63 -43.20 -13.84
C LYS A 294 -34.86 -44.70 -14.07
N GLY A 295 -34.57 -45.21 -15.27
CA GLY A 295 -34.74 -46.61 -15.65
C GLY A 295 -33.46 -47.24 -16.17
N SER A 296 -33.57 -48.45 -16.71
CA SER A 296 -32.46 -49.14 -17.36
C SER A 296 -32.53 -48.92 -18.87
N TYR A 297 -31.53 -48.26 -19.43
CA TYR A 297 -31.48 -47.91 -20.85
C TYR A 297 -30.07 -48.03 -21.41
N THR A 298 -29.96 -48.15 -22.72
CA THR A 298 -28.68 -48.26 -23.41
C THR A 298 -28.44 -47.03 -24.27
N VAL A 299 -27.31 -46.37 -24.04
CA VAL A 299 -26.82 -45.24 -24.83
C VAL A 299 -25.76 -45.76 -25.80
N TYR A 300 -25.89 -45.37 -27.07
CA TYR A 300 -24.97 -45.79 -28.11
C TYR A 300 -23.80 -44.82 -28.31
N SER A 301 -22.63 -45.39 -28.56
CA SER A 301 -21.50 -44.71 -29.16
C SER A 301 -20.51 -45.73 -29.71
N ASP A 302 -19.66 -45.29 -30.63
CA ASP A 302 -18.58 -46.05 -31.22
C ASP A 302 -17.36 -45.14 -31.47
N SER A 303 -16.41 -45.58 -32.29
CA SER A 303 -15.22 -44.81 -32.66
C SER A 303 -15.52 -43.47 -33.36
N ASN A 304 -16.74 -43.24 -33.84
CA ASN A 304 -17.17 -41.98 -34.47
C ASN A 304 -17.71 -40.95 -33.46
N THR A 305 -17.67 -41.22 -32.15
CA THR A 305 -17.86 -40.22 -31.08
C THR A 305 -19.21 -39.50 -31.06
N TYR A 306 -20.30 -40.27 -31.11
CA TYR A 306 -21.65 -39.71 -31.20
C TYR A 306 -22.22 -39.12 -29.91
N THR A 307 -21.84 -39.68 -28.76
CA THR A 307 -22.44 -39.34 -27.47
C THR A 307 -21.47 -38.47 -26.66
N THR A 308 -21.87 -37.24 -26.40
CA THR A 308 -21.03 -36.18 -25.82
C THR A 308 -21.71 -35.51 -24.64
N PHE A 309 -20.90 -34.97 -23.72
CA PHE A 309 -21.33 -34.19 -22.58
C PHE A 309 -20.38 -33.03 -22.39
N SER A 310 -20.93 -31.82 -22.39
CA SER A 310 -20.15 -30.60 -22.32
C SER A 310 -20.78 -29.62 -21.34
N GLY A 311 -19.95 -28.73 -20.82
CA GLY A 311 -20.44 -27.64 -19.99
C GLY A 311 -19.41 -26.56 -19.84
N HIS A 312 -19.87 -25.32 -19.65
CA HIS A 312 -19.00 -24.19 -19.42
C HIS A 312 -19.68 -23.14 -18.54
N ILE A 313 -18.87 -22.36 -17.84
CA ILE A 313 -19.35 -21.22 -17.06
C ILE A 313 -19.68 -20.05 -17.99
N ILE A 314 -20.82 -19.40 -17.73
CA ILE A 314 -21.33 -18.24 -18.45
C ILE A 314 -21.06 -16.97 -17.63
N THR A 315 -21.25 -17.03 -16.31
CA THR A 315 -21.12 -15.91 -15.36
C THR A 315 -20.44 -16.34 -14.08
#